data_AF-A0A7X9BUR1-F1
#
_entry.id   AF-A0A7X9BUR1-F1
#
_cell.length_a   1.000
_cell.length_b   1.000
_cell.length_c   1.000
_cell.angle_alpha   90.00
_cell.angle_beta   90.00
_cell.angle_gamma   90.00
#
_symmetry.space_group_name_H-M   'P 1'
#
loop_
_entity.id
_entity.type
_entity.pdbx_description
1 polymer ?
#
loop_
_entity_poly.entity_id
_entity_poly.type
_entity_poly.pdbx_seq_one_letter_code
_entity_poly.pdbx_strand_id
1 'polypeptide(L)'
;MKVLDFTDRSFWKLMITFGIPIALQNLIFNSFTLVDNILIGGLGDANIAAVGVANKLSFIFGVFLFGINSGSNIFSAQFWGKKDIQGVRRVLGLSLIMGLGISLPFTFLGVIKPTFFVDLF
;
A
#
# COMPACT_ATOMS: atom_id res chain seq x y z
N MET A 1 24.21 17.49 -7.13
CA MET A 1 23.06 16.72 -7.64
C MET A 1 23.32 16.41 -9.12
N LYS A 2 24.19 15.41 -9.41
CA LYS A 2 24.51 14.91 -10.76
C LYS A 2 23.92 13.51 -10.87
N VAL A 3 22.60 13.41 -10.95
CA VAL A 3 21.86 12.12 -10.93
C VAL A 3 21.14 11.85 -12.26
N LEU A 4 21.50 12.56 -13.33
CA LEU A 4 20.86 12.44 -14.64
C LEU A 4 21.89 12.33 -15.77
N ASP A 5 22.86 11.43 -15.63
CA ASP A 5 23.57 10.90 -16.80
C ASP A 5 23.00 9.51 -17.09
N PHE A 6 22.04 9.44 -18.01
CA PHE A 6 21.41 8.19 -18.46
C PHE A 6 22.40 7.20 -19.11
N THR A 7 23.63 7.65 -19.36
CA THR A 7 24.76 6.88 -19.90
C THR A 7 25.62 6.23 -18.80
N ASP A 8 25.37 6.51 -17.52
CA ASP A 8 26.16 5.97 -16.43
C ASP A 8 25.77 4.51 -16.12
N ARG A 9 26.73 3.59 -16.29
CA ARG A 9 26.58 2.15 -16.00
C ARG A 9 26.23 1.90 -14.53
N SER A 10 26.65 2.80 -13.64
CA SER A 10 26.35 2.75 -12.21
C SER A 10 24.86 2.95 -11.94
N PHE A 11 24.21 3.89 -12.65
CA PHE A 11 22.78 4.16 -12.51
C PHE A 11 21.92 2.96 -12.92
N TRP A 12 22.21 2.37 -14.08
CA TRP A 12 21.51 1.15 -14.54
C TRP A 12 21.71 -0.04 -13.61
N LYS A 13 22.93 -0.23 -13.08
CA LYS A 13 23.20 -1.29 -12.10
C LYS A 13 22.43 -1.09 -10.80
N LEU A 14 22.35 0.15 -10.31
CA LEU A 14 21.56 0.51 -9.13
C LEU A 14 20.06 0.26 -9.38
N MET A 15 19.55 0.73 -10.52
CA MET A 15 18.14 0.59 -10.90
C MET A 15 17.73 -0.87 -11.03
N ILE A 16 18.57 -1.73 -11.59
CA ILE A 16 18.32 -3.17 -11.70
C ILE A 16 18.42 -3.85 -10.32
N THR A 17 19.40 -3.48 -9.50
CA THR A 17 19.61 -4.06 -8.17
C THR A 17 18.45 -3.79 -7.21
N PHE A 18 17.84 -2.61 -7.27
CA PHE A 18 16.63 -2.30 -6.48
C PHE A 18 15.34 -2.65 -7.22
N GLY A 19 15.28 -2.46 -8.54
CA GLY A 19 14.09 -2.65 -9.35
C GLY A 19 13.68 -4.11 -9.48
N ILE A 20 14.62 -5.04 -9.68
CA ILE A 20 14.32 -6.48 -9.74
C ILE A 20 13.64 -6.98 -8.47
N PRO A 21 14.21 -6.78 -7.26
CA PRO A 21 13.57 -7.28 -6.05
C PRO A 21 12.21 -6.61 -5.79
N ILE A 22 12.04 -5.32 -6.10
CA ILE A 22 10.74 -4.64 -5.97
C ILE A 22 9.73 -5.22 -6.97
N ALA A 23 10.13 -5.48 -8.22
CA ALA A 23 9.27 -6.09 -9.23
C ALA A 23 8.86 -7.52 -8.82
N LEU A 24 9.81 -8.30 -8.30
CA LEU A 24 9.56 -9.66 -7.80
C LEU A 24 8.60 -9.64 -6.60
N GLN A 25 8.80 -8.71 -5.66
CA GLN A 25 7.90 -8.51 -4.51
C GLN A 25 6.47 -8.23 -4.99
N ASN A 26 6.31 -7.33 -5.98
CA ASN A 26 5.00 -7.01 -6.55
C ASN A 26 4.39 -8.19 -7.28
N LEU A 27 5.17 -8.98 -8.02
CA LEU A 27 4.70 -10.20 -8.68
C LEU A 27 4.14 -11.19 -7.65
N ILE A 28 4.90 -11.47 -6.59
CA ILE A 28 4.47 -12.38 -5.52
C ILE A 28 3.17 -11.88 -4.89
N PHE A 29 3.08 -10.58 -4.56
CA PHE A 29 1.89 -10.01 -3.94
C PHE A 29 0.64 -10.12 -4.82
N ASN A 30 0.77 -9.85 -6.12
CA ASN A 30 -0.31 -10.02 -7.08
C ASN A 30 -0.69 -11.49 -7.27
N SER A 31 0.28 -12.41 -7.32
CA SER A 31 0.02 -13.84 -7.40
C SER A 31 -0.77 -14.35 -6.19
N PHE A 32 -0.41 -13.93 -4.97
CA PHE A 32 -1.20 -14.25 -3.77
C PHE A 32 -2.64 -13.76 -3.89
N THR A 33 -2.81 -12.50 -4.28
CA THR A 33 -4.15 -11.91 -4.48
C THR A 33 -4.97 -12.70 -5.52
N LEU A 34 -4.35 -13.18 -6.60
CA LEU A 34 -5.02 -14.02 -7.59
C LEU A 34 -5.42 -15.38 -7.04
N VAL A 35 -4.52 -16.05 -6.31
CA VAL A 35 -4.80 -17.35 -5.68
C VAL A 35 -5.94 -17.22 -4.68
N ASP A 36 -5.94 -16.19 -3.84
CA ASP A 36 -7.03 -15.94 -2.88
C ASP A 36 -8.37 -15.77 -3.59
N ASN A 37 -8.42 -14.96 -4.66
CA ASN A 37 -9.64 -14.78 -5.45
C ASN A 37 -10.14 -16.08 -6.08
N ILE A 38 -9.25 -16.94 -6.58
CA ILE A 38 -9.62 -18.24 -7.17
C ILE A 38 -10.14 -19.20 -6.08
N LEU A 39 -9.45 -19.28 -4.94
CA LEU A 39 -9.86 -20.14 -3.83
C LEU A 39 -11.25 -19.75 -3.30
N ILE A 40 -11.50 -18.44 -3.17
CA ILE A 40 -12.80 -17.92 -2.76
C ILE A 40 -13.86 -18.20 -3.83
N GLY A 41 -13.51 -18.06 -5.12
CA GLY A 41 -14.38 -18.36 -6.25
C GLY A 41 -14.90 -19.79 -6.29
N GLY A 42 -14.19 -20.75 -5.68
CA GLY A 42 -14.61 -22.15 -5.60
C GLY A 42 -15.59 -22.49 -4.48
N LEU A 43 -15.86 -21.56 -3.55
CA LEU A 43 -16.64 -21.82 -2.32
C LEU A 43 -18.15 -21.55 -2.45
N GLY A 44 -18.63 -21.14 -3.64
CA GLY A 44 -20.05 -20.93 -3.96
C GLY A 44 -20.50 -19.47 -4.03
N ASP A 45 -21.64 -19.22 -4.69
CA ASP A 45 -22.13 -17.88 -5.09
C ASP A 45 -22.28 -16.90 -3.91
N ALA A 46 -22.71 -17.39 -2.74
CA ALA A 46 -22.88 -16.57 -1.54
C ALA A 46 -21.54 -16.03 -1.00
N ASN A 47 -20.46 -16.82 -1.12
CA ASN A 47 -19.13 -16.41 -0.67
C ASN A 47 -18.49 -15.40 -1.63
N ILE A 48 -18.76 -15.54 -2.95
CA ILE A 48 -18.29 -14.60 -3.97
C ILE A 48 -18.96 -13.23 -3.80
N ALA A 49 -20.27 -13.18 -3.52
CA ALA A 49 -20.98 -11.94 -3.26
C ALA A 49 -20.42 -11.19 -2.03
N ALA A 50 -20.14 -11.91 -0.95
CA ALA A 50 -19.54 -11.34 0.25
C ALA A 50 -18.12 -10.78 -0.01
N VAL A 51 -17.31 -11.49 -0.81
CA VAL A 51 -15.96 -11.03 -1.17
C VAL A 51 -15.98 -9.86 -2.15
N GLY A 52 -17.00 -9.76 -3.00
CA GLY A 52 -17.24 -8.57 -3.82
C GLY A 52 -17.42 -7.29 -2.99
N VAL A 53 -18.18 -7.35 -1.89
CA VAL A 53 -18.35 -6.21 -0.96
C VAL A 53 -17.04 -5.94 -0.20
N ALA A 54 -16.38 -6.99 0.29
CA ALA A 54 -15.10 -6.85 0.98
C ALA A 54 -14.00 -6.23 0.09
N ASN A 55 -13.97 -6.56 -1.21
CA ASN A 55 -12.96 -6.03 -2.13
C ASN A 55 -13.14 -4.52 -2.38
N LYS A 56 -14.38 -4.03 -2.46
CA LYS A 56 -14.68 -2.59 -2.57
C LYS A 56 -14.22 -1.83 -1.32
N LEU A 57 -14.46 -2.40 -0.14
CA LEU A 57 -13.96 -1.88 1.13
C LEU A 57 -12.43 -1.81 1.16
N SER A 58 -11.76 -2.89 0.77
CA SER A 58 -10.30 -2.96 0.64
C SER A 58 -9.77 -1.93 -0.34
N PHE A 59 -10.49 -1.64 -1.43
CA PHE A 59 -10.11 -0.61 -2.38
C PHE A 59 -10.14 0.79 -1.76
N ILE A 60 -11.24 1.16 -1.08
CA ILE A 60 -11.34 2.47 -0.39
C ILE A 60 -10.22 2.61 0.64
N PHE A 61 -10.03 1.59 1.47
CA PHE A 61 -8.95 1.56 2.46
C PHE A 61 -7.56 1.68 1.80
N GLY A 62 -7.36 0.98 0.70
CA GLY A 62 -6.14 1.04 -0.12
C GLY A 62 -5.84 2.45 -0.62
N VAL A 63 -6.85 3.20 -1.09
CA VAL A 63 -6.68 4.60 -1.53
C VAL A 63 -6.21 5.50 -0.39
N PHE A 64 -6.80 5.37 0.81
CA PHE A 64 -6.36 6.14 1.98
C PHE A 64 -4.91 5.83 2.35
N LEU A 65 -4.54 4.55 2.43
CA LEU A 65 -3.17 4.14 2.74
C LEU A 65 -2.19 4.58 1.66
N PHE A 66 -2.57 4.50 0.39
CA PHE A 66 -1.75 4.96 -0.72
C PHE A 66 -1.54 6.47 -0.67
N GLY A 67 -2.56 7.25 -0.31
CA GLY A 67 -2.46 8.69 -0.08
C GLY A 67 -1.45 9.05 1.01
N ILE A 68 -1.53 8.40 2.18
CA ILE A 68 -0.57 8.62 3.27
C ILE A 68 0.85 8.23 2.85
N ASN A 69 1.01 7.07 2.21
CA ASN A 69 2.32 6.59 1.77
C ASN A 69 2.95 7.53 0.74
N SER A 70 2.17 7.96 -0.26
CA SER A 70 2.62 8.89 -1.30
C SER A 70 3.06 10.23 -0.70
N GLY A 71 2.24 10.84 0.17
CA GLY A 71 2.59 12.08 0.85
C GLY A 71 3.84 11.94 1.74
N SER A 72 3.93 10.85 2.49
CA SER A 72 5.07 10.56 3.36
C SER A 72 6.36 10.32 2.59
N ASN A 73 6.28 9.68 1.42
CA ASN A 73 7.43 9.41 0.56
C ASN A 73 8.03 10.71 0.01
N ILE A 74 7.18 11.67 -0.38
CA ILE A 74 7.62 13.00 -0.83
C ILE A 74 8.39 13.73 0.27
N PHE A 75 7.82 13.82 1.49
CA PHE A 75 8.51 14.47 2.61
C PHE A 75 9.80 13.73 3.00
N SER A 76 9.78 12.39 3.01
CA SER A 76 10.96 11.57 3.29
C SER A 76 12.08 11.84 2.29
N ALA A 77 11.77 11.93 0.99
CA ALA A 77 12.75 12.29 -0.04
C ALA A 77 13.33 13.70 0.15
N GLN A 78 12.50 14.67 0.56
CA GLN A 78 12.95 16.04 0.83
C GLN A 78 13.89 16.11 2.04
N PHE A 79 13.56 15.46 3.16
CA PHE A 79 14.42 15.44 4.36
C PHE A 79 15.70 14.64 4.13
N TRP A 80 15.63 13.54 3.37
CA TRP A 80 16.80 12.78 2.96
C TRP A 80 17.76 13.63 2.11
N GLY A 81 17.22 14.43 1.17
CA GLY A 81 18.00 15.38 0.38
C GLY A 81 18.72 16.45 1.22
N LYS A 82 18.11 16.87 2.35
CA LYS A 82 18.73 17.77 3.33
C LYS A 82 19.69 17.08 4.32
N LYS A 83 19.88 15.76 4.21
CA LYS A 83 20.63 14.92 5.17
C LYS A 83 20.10 15.00 6.62
N ASP A 84 18.85 15.38 6.80
CA ASP A 84 18.21 15.47 8.12
C ASP A 84 17.53 14.13 8.47
N ILE A 85 18.30 13.27 9.14
CA ILE A 85 17.86 11.93 9.57
C ILE A 85 16.74 12.02 10.63
N GLN A 86 16.74 13.07 11.46
CA GLN A 86 15.69 13.27 12.46
C GLN A 86 14.35 13.64 11.81
N GLY A 87 14.39 14.49 10.78
CA GLY A 87 13.24 14.81 9.94
C GLY A 87 12.62 13.57 9.30
N VAL A 88 13.44 12.66 8.74
CA VAL A 88 12.96 11.40 8.15
C VAL A 88 12.27 10.51 9.20
N ARG A 89 12.85 10.35 10.39
CA ARG A 89 12.23 9.58 11.49
C ARG A 89 10.90 10.17 11.93
N ARG A 90 10.81 11.51 11.98
CA ARG A 90 9.57 12.20 12.36
C ARG A 90 8.48 12.01 11.30
N VAL A 91 8.83 12.08 10.01
CA VAL A 91 7.88 11.79 8.92
C VAL A 91 7.39 10.36 9.02
N LEU A 92 8.27 9.37 9.16
CA LEU A 92 7.88 7.96 9.33
C LEU A 92 6.95 7.75 10.53
N GLY A 93 7.24 8.40 11.67
CA GLY A 93 6.37 8.37 12.84
C GLY A 93 5.00 8.99 12.57
N LEU A 94 4.95 10.10 11.85
CA LEU A 94 3.69 10.73 11.41
C LEU A 94 2.90 9.82 10.47
N SER A 95 3.57 9.18 9.50
CA SER A 95 2.96 8.21 8.58
C SER A 95 2.31 7.06 9.34
N LEU A 96 3.01 6.53 10.35
CA LEU A 96 2.50 5.47 11.22
C LEU A 96 1.30 5.91 12.04
N ILE A 97 1.37 7.10 12.66
CA ILE A 97 0.25 7.64 13.46
C ILE A 97 -0.97 7.91 12.57
N MET A 98 -0.77 8.49 11.38
CA MET A 98 -1.86 8.72 10.43
C MET A 98 -2.44 7.40 9.91
N GLY A 99 -1.59 6.43 9.60
CA GLY A 99 -2.00 5.10 9.17
C GLY A 99 -2.84 4.38 10.24
N LEU A 100 -2.36 4.37 11.49
CA LEU A 100 -3.10 3.82 12.63
C LEU A 100 -4.39 4.60 12.90
N GLY A 101 -4.36 5.93 12.76
CA GLY A 101 -5.52 6.79 12.92
C GLY A 101 -6.62 6.53 11.89
N ILE A 102 -6.28 6.05 10.69
CA ILE A 102 -7.27 5.63 9.68
C ILE A 102 -7.64 4.15 9.86
N SER A 103 -6.70 3.28 10.20
CA SER A 103 -6.97 1.85 10.33
C SER A 103 -7.84 1.53 11.54
N LEU A 104 -7.62 2.18 12.70
CA LEU A 104 -8.39 1.94 13.92
C LEU A 104 -9.91 2.15 13.71
N PRO A 105 -10.37 3.30 13.20
CA PRO A 105 -11.79 3.51 12.89
C PRO A 105 -12.32 2.54 11.83
N PHE A 106 -11.54 2.26 10.77
CA PHE A 106 -11.95 1.33 9.72
C PHE A 106 -12.17 -0.09 10.27
N THR A 107 -11.22 -0.59 11.08
CA THR A 107 -11.34 -1.89 11.74
C THR A 107 -12.48 -1.91 12.74
N PHE A 108 -12.64 -0.86 13.55
CA PHE A 108 -13.69 -0.79 14.56
C PHE A 108 -15.10 -0.76 13.95
N LEU A 109 -15.30 0.02 12.88
CA LEU A 109 -16.54 0.07 12.12
C LEU A 109 -16.84 -1.27 11.42
N GLY A 110 -15.82 -1.92 10.85
CA GLY A 110 -15.95 -3.22 10.20
C GLY A 110 -16.34 -4.35 11.15
N VAL A 111 -15.86 -4.33 12.40
CA VAL A 111 -16.14 -5.36 13.40
C VAL A 111 -17.52 -5.17 14.06
N ILE A 112 -17.93 -3.93 14.34
CA ILE A 112 -19.17 -3.67 15.10
C ILE A 112 -20.41 -3.59 14.19
N LYS A 113 -20.27 -3.05 12.98
CA LYS A 113 -21.37 -2.98 11.99
C LYS A 113 -20.92 -3.40 10.59
N PRO A 114 -20.62 -4.69 10.37
CA PRO A 114 -20.34 -5.20 9.03
C PRO A 114 -21.52 -4.97 8.06
N THR A 115 -22.76 -4.92 8.57
CA THR A 115 -23.97 -4.64 7.78
C THR A 115 -24.07 -3.22 7.23
N PHE A 116 -23.40 -2.21 7.82
CA PHE A 116 -23.42 -0.85 7.26
C PHE A 116 -22.76 -0.78 5.87
N PHE A 117 -21.72 -1.58 5.64
CA PHE A 117 -21.03 -1.63 4.35
C PHE A 117 -21.74 -2.54 3.34
N VAL A 118 -22.48 -3.54 3.82
CA VAL A 118 -23.31 -4.41 2.98
C VAL A 118 -24.57 -3.65 2.52
N ASP A 119 -25.19 -2.84 3.37
CA ASP A 119 -26.37 -2.03 3.02
C ASP A 119 -26.05 -0.80 2.15
N LEU A 120 -24.78 -0.38 2.12
CA LEU A 120 -24.32 0.72 1.26
C LEU A 120 -24.22 0.31 -0.23
N PHE A 121 -24.27 -0.99 -0.52
CA PHE A 121 -24.09 -1.57 -1.86
C PHE A 121 -25.23 -2.52 -2.23
#